data_AF-A0A428MK08-F1
#
_entry.id   AF-A0A428MK08-F1
#
_cell.length_a   1.000
_cell.length_b   1.000
_cell.length_c   1.000
_cell.angle_alpha   90.00
_cell.angle_beta   90.00
_cell.angle_gamma   90.00
#
_symmetry.space_group_name_H-M   'P 1'
#
loop_
_entity.id
_entity.type
_entity.pdbx_description
1 polymer ?
#
loop_
_entity_poly.entity_id
_entity_poly.type
_entity_poly.pdbx_seq_one_letter_code
_entity_poly.pdbx_strand_id
1 'polypeptide(L)'
;MSLRSHVDMCLFVRIMRADVEHVSSQGIEDLDRAKDVEPALRLWRAQYEAHTTTWFHELYHYWQGLRLPFLFWFACYSFRWIMTGFRDFMRSNLPFDQWNGIAPQLEYLSLKQHCLYMGVGEFILRVEDVPPPSGWKCQAMLSPLDLIEGATSIAEWQVQSPTHGPNTKEFFRWCKRHPAYVDAFQFVTQALGSDELALRCFNPLVEAAFHTSQPVRGFVELLSRFIPFLESPIGKAFIAQNEPCRWSFLFQDFLSEIEFEAKPNSIRGVYLEMPFCLMERDTWIEASWDGADFLHPYLTPNARTWSKLEKQDPLLSLVLSQLPWSSQTAFDTCVNNFYPPLTLLHLAATDGKNRLIVTGGERQKDPALDPLASGNLLWLLTAFSVVRRATGSHFDPGLRLCHHSNCPRYEGNYCNLYPVIPARWQDCGFPDRVQEIIDVLSHSK
;
A
#
# COMPACT_ATOMS: atom_id res chain seq x y z
N MET A 1 -22.24 -7.56 3.89
CA MET A 1 -20.97 -8.31 3.74
C MET A 1 -19.95 -7.36 3.14
N SER A 2 -18.67 -7.46 3.53
CA SER A 2 -17.64 -6.47 3.23
C SER A 2 -17.24 -6.50 1.76
N LEU A 3 -17.20 -5.33 1.13
CA LEU A 3 -16.47 -5.14 -0.12
C LEU A 3 -15.05 -5.70 0.04
N ARG A 4 -14.62 -6.57 -0.87
CA ARG A 4 -13.20 -6.98 -0.92
C ARG A 4 -12.47 -5.96 -1.77
N SER A 5 -11.66 -5.12 -1.13
CA SER A 5 -10.71 -4.25 -1.81
C SER A 5 -9.27 -4.66 -1.46
N HIS A 6 -8.35 -4.24 -2.31
CA HIS A 6 -6.92 -4.43 -2.12
C HIS A 6 -6.17 -3.39 -2.96
N VAL A 7 -5.15 -2.76 -2.39
CA VAL A 7 -4.14 -2.02 -3.14
C VAL A 7 -2.94 -2.91 -3.39
N ASP A 8 -2.62 -3.06 -4.68
CA ASP A 8 -1.39 -3.68 -5.10
C ASP A 8 -0.20 -2.83 -4.66
N MET A 9 0.52 -3.21 -3.61
CA MET A 9 1.60 -2.38 -3.03
C MET A 9 2.83 -2.22 -3.94
N CYS A 10 2.88 -2.88 -5.11
CA CYS A 10 3.95 -2.70 -6.08
C CYS A 10 3.58 -1.68 -7.15
N LEU A 11 2.36 -1.76 -7.69
CA LEU A 11 1.87 -0.86 -8.74
C LEU A 11 1.06 0.32 -8.20
N PHE A 12 0.60 0.21 -6.96
CA PHE A 12 -0.45 1.02 -6.34
C PHE A 12 -1.72 1.12 -7.19
N VAL A 13 -2.06 0.00 -7.84
CA VAL A 13 -3.34 -0.18 -8.50
C VAL A 13 -4.34 -0.56 -7.42
N ARG A 14 -5.40 0.22 -7.30
CA ARG A 14 -6.50 -0.11 -6.40
C ARG A 14 -7.41 -1.12 -7.07
N ILE A 15 -7.74 -2.21 -6.40
CA ILE A 15 -8.67 -3.21 -6.89
C ILE A 15 -9.87 -3.24 -5.95
N MET A 16 -11.06 -3.10 -6.52
CA MET A 16 -12.31 -3.09 -5.78
C MET A 16 -13.23 -4.16 -6.34
N ARG A 17 -13.78 -5.02 -5.48
CA ARG A 17 -14.79 -6.01 -5.86
C ARG A 17 -16.12 -5.61 -5.25
N ALA A 18 -17.01 -5.03 -6.06
CA ALA A 18 -18.35 -4.70 -5.61
C ALA A 18 -19.29 -5.89 -5.82
N ASP A 19 -20.03 -6.26 -4.76
CA ASP A 19 -21.14 -7.21 -4.89
C ASP A 19 -22.32 -6.54 -5.59
N VAL A 20 -23.07 -7.33 -6.36
CA VAL A 20 -24.22 -6.88 -7.17
C VAL A 20 -25.25 -6.14 -6.31
N GLU A 21 -25.39 -6.54 -5.05
CA GLU A 21 -26.35 -5.96 -4.10
C GLU A 21 -26.01 -4.49 -3.74
N HIS A 22 -24.75 -4.09 -3.89
CA HIS A 22 -24.29 -2.72 -3.64
C HIS A 22 -24.28 -1.86 -4.91
N VAL A 23 -24.68 -2.41 -6.06
CA VAL A 23 -24.82 -1.66 -7.32
C VAL A 23 -26.28 -1.69 -7.72
N SER A 24 -26.94 -0.53 -7.73
CA SER A 24 -28.32 -0.45 -8.18
C SER A 24 -28.46 -1.00 -9.61
N SER A 25 -29.57 -1.67 -9.92
CA SER A 25 -29.83 -2.18 -11.28
C SER A 25 -29.72 -1.08 -12.34
N GLN A 26 -30.11 0.15 -11.98
CA GLN A 26 -29.92 1.34 -12.80
C GLN A 26 -28.44 1.68 -13.01
N GLY A 27 -27.60 1.62 -11.97
CA GLY A 27 -26.16 1.85 -12.09
C GLY A 27 -25.46 0.81 -12.97
N ILE A 28 -25.90 -0.45 -12.92
CA ILE A 28 -25.41 -1.50 -13.84
C ILE A 28 -25.82 -1.20 -15.28
N GLU A 29 -27.09 -0.83 -15.52
CA GLU A 29 -27.57 -0.46 -16.86
C GLU A 29 -26.89 0.80 -17.41
N ASP A 30 -26.64 1.80 -16.57
CA ASP A 30 -25.95 3.03 -16.93
C ASP A 30 -24.49 2.73 -17.31
N LEU A 31 -23.81 1.84 -16.57
CA LEU A 31 -22.46 1.40 -16.90
C LEU A 31 -22.41 0.53 -18.18
N ASP A 32 -23.41 -0.32 -18.43
CA ASP A 32 -23.47 -1.19 -19.63
C ASP A 32 -23.86 -0.41 -20.91
N ARG A 33 -24.59 0.71 -20.79
CA ARG A 33 -25.04 1.52 -21.93
C ARG A 33 -24.20 2.78 -22.16
N ALA A 34 -23.37 3.16 -21.19
CA ALA A 34 -22.51 4.32 -21.27
C ALA A 34 -21.49 4.17 -22.40
N LYS A 35 -21.56 5.07 -23.40
CA LYS A 35 -20.46 5.28 -24.37
C LYS A 35 -19.25 5.98 -23.74
N ASP A 36 -19.49 6.70 -22.64
CA ASP A 36 -18.49 7.37 -21.81
C ASP A 36 -18.71 6.89 -20.37
N VAL A 37 -17.77 6.11 -19.85
CA VAL A 37 -17.87 5.42 -18.56
C VAL A 37 -17.71 6.39 -17.39
N GLU A 38 -17.12 7.58 -17.60
CA GLU A 38 -16.71 8.48 -16.52
C GLU A 38 -17.88 9.21 -15.81
N PRO A 39 -18.97 9.63 -16.48
CA PRO A 39 -20.19 10.10 -15.80
C PRO A 39 -20.88 9.02 -14.96
N ALA A 40 -20.94 7.77 -15.45
CA ALA A 40 -21.54 6.64 -14.74
C ALA A 40 -20.67 6.23 -13.53
N LEU A 41 -19.34 6.24 -13.69
CA LEU A 41 -18.37 6.10 -12.60
C LEU A 41 -18.47 7.24 -11.58
N ARG A 42 -18.75 8.48 -11.99
CA ARG A 42 -18.97 9.60 -11.06
C ARG A 42 -20.26 9.45 -10.26
N LEU A 43 -21.36 9.04 -10.90
CA LEU A 43 -22.60 8.69 -10.21
C LEU A 43 -22.42 7.51 -9.25
N TRP A 44 -21.68 6.48 -9.68
CA TRP A 44 -21.31 5.36 -8.84
C TRP A 44 -20.39 5.78 -7.68
N ARG A 45 -19.37 6.61 -7.92
CA ARG A 45 -18.50 7.19 -6.86
C ARG A 45 -19.34 7.99 -5.88
N ALA A 46 -20.29 8.81 -6.33
CA ALA A 46 -21.21 9.55 -5.46
C ALA A 46 -22.16 8.65 -4.65
N GLN A 47 -22.57 7.50 -5.19
CA GLN A 47 -23.32 6.47 -4.46
C GLN A 47 -22.43 5.67 -3.50
N TYR A 48 -21.18 5.44 -3.87
CA TYR A 48 -20.16 4.70 -3.13
C TYR A 48 -19.47 5.54 -2.06
N GLU A 49 -19.49 6.87 -2.18
CA GLU A 49 -19.15 7.85 -1.14
C GLU A 49 -20.03 7.69 0.11
N ALA A 50 -21.14 6.94 0.04
CA ALA A 50 -21.88 6.48 1.21
C ALA A 50 -21.17 5.36 2.01
N HIS A 51 -20.19 4.67 1.41
CA HIS A 51 -19.28 3.70 2.02
C HIS A 51 -17.86 4.29 2.13
N THR A 52 -17.74 5.42 2.83
CA THR A 52 -16.48 6.18 2.99
C THR A 52 -15.30 5.33 3.50
N THR A 53 -15.56 4.26 4.26
CA THR A 53 -14.58 3.31 4.84
C THR A 53 -13.60 2.80 3.79
N THR A 54 -14.11 1.98 2.86
CA THR A 54 -13.26 1.15 2.02
C THR A 54 -12.55 1.94 0.93
N TRP A 55 -13.17 3.01 0.42
CA TRP A 55 -12.51 3.89 -0.52
C TRP A 55 -11.34 4.64 0.12
N PHE A 56 -11.56 5.16 1.34
CA PHE A 56 -10.54 5.90 2.07
C PHE A 56 -9.38 4.99 2.48
N HIS A 57 -9.68 3.79 2.96
CA HIS A 57 -8.69 2.78 3.32
C HIS A 57 -7.64 2.58 2.22
N GLU A 58 -8.10 2.29 1.00
CA GLU A 58 -7.20 2.08 -0.14
C GLU A 58 -6.52 3.38 -0.62
N LEU A 59 -7.20 4.51 -0.53
CA LEU A 59 -6.58 5.81 -0.82
C LEU A 59 -5.45 6.13 0.16
N TYR A 60 -5.64 5.78 1.43
CA TYR A 60 -4.65 6.01 2.47
C TYR A 60 -3.41 5.15 2.27
N HIS A 61 -3.57 3.89 1.85
CA HIS A 61 -2.43 3.07 1.40
C HIS A 61 -1.66 3.71 0.26
N TYR A 62 -2.36 4.31 -0.71
CA TYR A 62 -1.70 5.06 -1.77
C TYR A 62 -0.88 6.24 -1.23
N TRP A 63 -1.44 7.02 -0.30
CA TRP A 63 -0.70 8.11 0.36
C TRP A 63 0.51 7.61 1.15
N GLN A 64 0.38 6.47 1.84
CA GLN A 64 1.51 5.80 2.51
C GLN A 64 2.60 5.45 1.49
N GLY A 65 2.25 4.93 0.31
CA GLY A 65 3.20 4.65 -0.78
C GLY A 65 3.92 5.88 -1.33
N LEU A 66 3.28 7.04 -1.33
CA LEU A 66 3.89 8.30 -1.79
C LEU A 66 4.85 8.91 -0.76
N ARG A 67 4.60 8.69 0.53
CA ARG A 67 5.27 9.45 1.61
C ARG A 67 6.21 8.61 2.47
N LEU A 68 5.94 7.32 2.67
CA LEU A 68 6.77 6.43 3.48
C LEU A 68 7.98 5.95 2.65
N PRO A 69 9.23 6.31 3.01
CA PRO A 69 10.42 6.02 2.20
C PRO A 69 10.61 4.54 1.89
N PHE A 70 10.40 3.67 2.88
CA PHE A 70 10.52 2.23 2.69
C PHE A 70 9.49 1.66 1.71
N LEU A 71 8.21 2.08 1.79
CA LEU A 71 7.19 1.63 0.84
C LEU A 71 7.47 2.13 -0.57
N PHE A 72 7.87 3.40 -0.70
CA PHE A 72 8.24 3.98 -1.99
C PHE A 72 9.40 3.22 -2.63
N TRP A 73 10.46 2.97 -1.87
CA TRP A 73 11.60 2.18 -2.31
C TRP A 73 11.18 0.77 -2.72
N PHE A 74 10.40 0.09 -1.88
CA PHE A 74 9.91 -1.26 -2.14
C PHE A 74 9.14 -1.31 -3.47
N ALA A 75 8.24 -0.36 -3.72
CA ALA A 75 7.46 -0.32 -4.95
C ALA A 75 8.31 -0.07 -6.20
N CYS A 76 9.25 0.89 -6.14
CA CYS A 76 10.21 1.12 -7.22
C CYS A 76 11.09 -0.12 -7.48
N TYR A 77 11.52 -0.79 -6.40
CA TYR A 77 12.34 -1.99 -6.48
C TYR A 77 11.57 -3.18 -7.08
N SER A 78 10.37 -3.47 -6.58
CA SER A 78 9.46 -4.49 -7.12
C SER A 78 9.13 -4.23 -8.58
N PHE A 79 8.86 -2.98 -8.96
CA PHE A 79 8.61 -2.60 -10.36
C PHE A 79 9.81 -2.92 -11.24
N ARG A 80 11.00 -2.46 -10.87
CA ARG A 80 12.24 -2.74 -11.61
C ARG A 80 12.50 -4.24 -11.73
N TRP A 81 12.27 -4.99 -10.65
CA TRP A 81 12.47 -6.43 -10.65
C TRP A 81 11.49 -7.12 -11.61
N ILE A 82 10.21 -6.77 -11.58
CA ILE A 82 9.22 -7.34 -12.49
C ILE A 82 9.56 -7.03 -13.95
N MET A 83 9.97 -5.80 -14.27
CA MET A 83 10.40 -5.45 -15.62
C MET A 83 11.66 -6.22 -16.05
N THR A 84 12.57 -6.52 -15.12
CA THR A 84 13.74 -7.36 -15.39
C THR A 84 13.36 -8.81 -15.60
N GLY A 85 12.50 -9.37 -14.74
CA GLY A 85 11.97 -10.72 -14.88
C GLY A 85 11.22 -10.91 -16.19
N PHE A 86 10.43 -9.92 -16.62
CA PHE A 86 9.74 -9.99 -17.92
C PHE A 86 10.75 -10.01 -19.08
N ARG A 87 11.82 -9.21 -19.00
CA ARG A 87 12.91 -9.26 -19.98
C ARG A 87 13.66 -10.58 -19.99
N ASP A 88 13.83 -11.23 -18.85
CA ASP A 88 14.43 -12.57 -18.78
C ASP A 88 13.49 -13.64 -19.36
N PHE A 89 12.18 -13.51 -19.13
CA PHE A 89 11.16 -14.30 -19.81
C PHE A 89 11.29 -14.16 -21.34
N MET A 90 11.35 -12.94 -21.88
CA MET A 90 11.49 -12.71 -23.32
C MET A 90 12.74 -13.40 -23.90
N ARG A 91 13.84 -13.45 -23.14
CA ARG A 91 15.09 -14.10 -23.56
C ARG A 91 15.04 -15.63 -23.48
N SER A 92 14.13 -16.20 -22.70
CA SER A 92 14.02 -17.64 -22.51
C SER A 92 13.45 -18.37 -23.73
N ASN A 93 12.73 -17.66 -24.62
CA ASN A 93 11.96 -18.23 -25.74
C ASN A 93 10.97 -19.34 -25.32
N LEU A 94 10.60 -19.41 -24.04
CA LEU A 94 9.59 -20.34 -23.56
C LEU A 94 8.19 -19.73 -23.68
N PRO A 95 7.14 -20.54 -23.85
CA PRO A 95 5.77 -20.10 -23.63
C PRO A 95 5.59 -19.53 -22.22
N PHE A 96 4.79 -18.46 -22.06
CA PHE A 96 4.60 -17.80 -20.76
C PHE A 96 4.01 -18.72 -19.69
N ASP A 97 3.27 -19.75 -20.08
CA ASP A 97 2.67 -20.74 -19.19
C ASP A 97 3.64 -21.84 -18.74
N GLN A 98 4.80 -21.92 -19.40
CA GLN A 98 5.89 -22.87 -19.12
C GLN A 98 7.12 -22.21 -18.49
N TRP A 99 7.21 -20.88 -18.52
CA TRP A 99 8.31 -20.16 -17.91
C TRP A 99 8.16 -20.14 -16.38
N ASN A 100 9.13 -20.73 -15.69
CA ASN A 100 9.27 -20.66 -14.23
C ASN A 100 10.44 -19.72 -13.94
N GLY A 101 10.13 -18.44 -13.74
CA GLY A 101 11.13 -17.42 -13.42
C GLY A 101 11.67 -17.61 -12.01
N ILE A 102 12.88 -17.08 -11.77
CA ILE A 102 13.45 -16.97 -10.43
C ILE A 102 13.31 -15.52 -9.98
N ALA A 103 12.78 -15.31 -8.79
CA ALA A 103 12.69 -14.00 -8.16
C ALA A 103 13.54 -13.94 -6.88
N PRO A 104 14.04 -12.75 -6.50
CA PRO A 104 14.35 -12.50 -5.11
C PRO A 104 13.11 -12.78 -4.27
N GLN A 105 13.33 -13.25 -3.05
CA GLN A 105 12.29 -13.26 -2.03
C GLN A 105 11.94 -11.81 -1.69
N LEU A 106 10.92 -11.27 -2.36
CA LEU A 106 10.37 -9.94 -2.10
C LEU A 106 9.31 -9.98 -0.99
N GLU A 107 9.51 -10.85 0.00
CA GLU A 107 8.62 -11.01 1.14
C GLU A 107 8.78 -9.89 2.18
N TYR A 108 9.51 -8.82 1.86
CA TYR A 108 9.86 -7.76 2.81
C TYR A 108 8.65 -7.13 3.52
N LEU A 109 7.51 -6.98 2.82
CA LEU A 109 6.28 -6.45 3.46
C LEU A 109 5.57 -7.48 4.33
N SER A 110 5.67 -8.76 4.00
CA SER A 110 4.96 -9.87 4.68
C SER A 110 5.83 -10.61 5.69
N LEU A 111 7.14 -10.31 5.74
CA LEU A 111 8.08 -10.97 6.63
C LEU A 111 7.71 -10.65 8.07
N LYS A 112 7.28 -11.69 8.78
CA LYS A 112 6.85 -11.59 10.17
C LYS A 112 8.05 -11.70 11.11
N GLN A 113 8.06 -10.85 12.13
CA GLN A 113 9.04 -10.84 13.20
C GLN A 113 8.32 -10.92 14.55
N HIS A 114 8.80 -11.79 15.43
CA HIS A 114 8.36 -11.87 16.82
C HIS A 114 8.92 -10.67 17.58
N CYS A 115 8.02 -9.83 18.08
CA CYS A 115 8.29 -8.67 18.89
C CYS A 115 7.94 -9.00 20.34
N LEU A 116 8.93 -8.99 21.23
CA LEU A 116 8.76 -9.33 22.64
C LEU A 116 9.09 -8.11 23.49
N TYR A 117 8.20 -7.70 24.37
CA TYR A 117 8.45 -6.64 25.35
C TYR A 117 8.79 -7.25 26.71
N MET A 118 9.94 -6.89 27.28
CA MET A 118 10.42 -7.41 28.57
C MET A 118 10.11 -6.45 29.74
N GLY A 119 9.83 -5.18 29.45
CA GLY A 119 9.65 -4.12 30.45
C GLY A 119 10.70 -3.02 30.35
N VAL A 120 10.38 -1.81 30.84
CA VAL A 120 11.35 -0.70 30.97
C VAL A 120 12.04 -0.33 29.64
N GLY A 121 11.30 -0.39 28.53
CA GLY A 121 11.84 -0.14 27.19
C GLY A 121 12.69 -1.26 26.60
N GLU A 122 12.83 -2.41 27.26
CA GLU A 122 13.56 -3.55 26.68
C GLU A 122 12.68 -4.37 25.75
N PHE A 123 13.16 -4.57 24.52
CA PHE A 123 12.50 -5.38 23.51
C PHE A 123 13.46 -6.39 22.87
N ILE A 124 12.89 -7.52 22.42
CA ILE A 124 13.62 -8.55 21.67
C ILE A 124 12.88 -8.78 20.35
N LEU A 125 13.62 -8.72 19.25
CA LEU A 125 13.15 -9.08 17.91
C LEU A 125 13.72 -10.44 17.51
N ARG A 126 12.87 -11.31 16.97
CA ARG A 126 13.28 -12.62 16.44
C ARG A 126 12.56 -12.94 15.15
N VAL A 127 13.22 -13.68 14.27
CA VAL A 127 12.63 -14.17 13.01
C VAL A 127 12.08 -15.59 13.18
N GLU A 128 12.52 -16.32 14.20
CA GLU A 128 12.14 -17.71 14.44
C GLU A 128 11.03 -17.84 15.50
N ASP A 129 10.15 -18.82 15.28
CA ASP A 129 9.09 -19.23 16.22
C ASP A 129 9.65 -20.07 17.37
N VAL A 130 10.52 -19.43 18.16
CA VAL A 130 11.10 -20.00 19.38
C VAL A 130 10.24 -19.53 20.56
N PRO A 131 9.90 -20.42 21.53
CA PRO A 131 9.15 -20.03 22.70
C PRO A 131 9.73 -18.78 23.37
N PRO A 132 8.90 -17.81 23.76
CA PRO A 132 9.39 -16.58 24.35
C PRO A 132 10.13 -16.88 25.66
N PRO A 133 11.26 -16.19 25.93
CA PRO A 133 12.00 -16.35 27.17
C PRO A 133 11.11 -16.00 28.38
N SER A 134 11.34 -16.64 29.52
CA SER A 134 10.59 -16.32 30.75
C SER A 134 10.70 -14.84 31.12
N GLY A 135 9.59 -14.21 31.51
CA GLY A 135 9.57 -12.82 32.00
C GLY A 135 9.12 -11.76 31.00
N TRP A 136 8.68 -12.15 29.80
CA TRP A 136 8.05 -11.23 28.84
C TRP A 136 6.69 -10.71 29.34
N LYS A 137 6.34 -9.47 28.96
CA LYS A 137 5.09 -8.79 29.36
C LYS A 137 4.04 -8.81 28.26
N CYS A 138 4.43 -8.53 27.01
CA CYS A 138 3.58 -8.69 25.84
C CYS A 138 4.38 -9.20 24.63
N GLN A 139 3.68 -9.82 23.68
CA GLN A 139 4.25 -10.32 22.45
C GLN A 139 3.32 -10.05 21.26
N ALA A 140 3.91 -9.86 20.09
CA ALA A 140 3.19 -9.84 18.83
C ALA A 140 4.07 -10.39 17.71
N MET A 141 3.45 -10.92 16.67
CA MET A 141 4.13 -11.32 15.45
C MET A 141 3.74 -10.31 14.37
N LEU A 142 4.66 -9.42 14.03
CA LEU A 142 4.39 -8.23 13.20
C LEU A 142 5.21 -8.26 11.91
N SER A 143 4.60 -7.82 10.82
CA SER A 143 5.24 -7.50 9.55
C SER A 143 5.07 -6.00 9.23
N PRO A 144 5.84 -5.45 8.28
CA PRO A 144 5.59 -4.09 7.80
C PRO A 144 4.16 -3.89 7.30
N LEU A 145 3.55 -4.91 6.68
CA LEU A 145 2.15 -4.87 6.27
C LEU A 145 1.21 -4.68 7.46
N ASP A 146 1.40 -5.41 8.57
CA ASP A 146 0.58 -5.28 9.77
C ASP A 146 0.64 -3.86 10.37
N LEU A 147 1.79 -3.18 10.26
CA LEU A 147 1.96 -1.80 10.72
C LEU A 147 1.15 -0.81 9.88
N ILE A 148 1.23 -0.90 8.55
CA ILE A 148 0.53 0.05 7.66
C ILE A 148 -0.97 -0.20 7.63
N GLU A 149 -1.41 -1.46 7.75
CA GLU A 149 -2.80 -1.86 7.86
C GLU A 149 -3.42 -1.37 9.19
N GLY A 150 -2.66 -1.48 10.29
CA GLY A 150 -3.07 -0.90 11.58
C GLY A 150 -3.20 0.62 11.53
N ALA A 151 -2.25 1.30 10.89
CA ALA A 151 -2.28 2.76 10.77
C ALA A 151 -3.45 3.23 9.89
N THR A 152 -3.76 2.45 8.85
CA THR A 152 -4.91 2.69 7.96
C THR A 152 -6.23 2.50 8.69
N SER A 153 -6.35 1.43 9.50
CA SER A 153 -7.56 1.17 10.31
C SER A 153 -7.85 2.31 11.29
N ILE A 154 -6.80 2.89 11.91
CA ILE A 154 -6.95 4.06 12.79
C ILE A 154 -7.36 5.30 12.00
N ALA A 155 -6.71 5.57 10.86
CA ALA A 155 -7.03 6.72 10.03
C ALA A 155 -8.47 6.64 9.49
N GLU A 156 -8.91 5.45 9.07
CA GLU A 156 -10.26 5.18 8.60
C GLU A 156 -11.31 5.49 9.68
N TRP A 157 -11.09 4.99 10.90
CA TRP A 157 -11.94 5.35 12.03
C TRP A 157 -11.95 6.87 12.29
N GLN A 158 -10.80 7.53 12.21
CA GLN A 158 -10.66 8.97 12.46
C GLN A 158 -11.46 9.83 11.46
N VAL A 159 -11.53 9.45 10.19
CA VAL A 159 -12.36 10.14 9.18
C VAL A 159 -13.86 9.97 9.46
N GLN A 160 -14.24 8.84 10.07
CA GLN A 160 -15.63 8.50 10.30
C GLN A 160 -16.17 8.93 11.66
N SER A 161 -15.30 9.18 12.62
CA SER A 161 -15.74 9.58 13.96
C SER A 161 -16.04 11.08 14.00
N PRO A 162 -17.24 11.50 14.45
CA PRO A 162 -17.59 12.91 14.61
C PRO A 162 -16.83 13.59 15.78
N THR A 163 -16.04 12.85 16.54
CA THR A 163 -15.29 13.35 17.70
C THR A 163 -13.88 13.78 17.31
N HIS A 164 -13.53 15.04 17.55
CA HIS A 164 -12.15 15.51 17.49
C HIS A 164 -11.36 15.02 18.73
N GLY A 165 -10.76 13.84 18.66
CA GLY A 165 -9.83 13.36 19.70
C GLY A 165 -9.69 11.84 19.82
N PRO A 166 -8.69 11.37 20.58
CA PRO A 166 -8.46 9.95 20.81
C PRO A 166 -9.56 9.37 21.71
N ASN A 167 -10.48 8.59 21.14
CA ASN A 167 -11.52 7.88 21.88
C ASN A 167 -11.42 6.38 21.62
N THR A 168 -10.66 5.70 22.46
CA THR A 168 -10.36 4.27 22.32
C THR A 168 -11.60 3.40 22.45
N LYS A 169 -12.56 3.79 23.29
CA LYS A 169 -13.84 3.07 23.44
C LYS A 169 -14.64 3.12 22.14
N GLU A 170 -14.65 4.25 21.45
CA GLU A 170 -15.29 4.38 20.14
C GLU A 170 -14.54 3.62 19.07
N PHE A 171 -13.20 3.70 19.05
CA PHE A 171 -12.37 2.92 18.13
C PHE A 171 -12.63 1.41 18.27
N PHE A 172 -12.56 0.85 19.48
CA PHE A 172 -12.85 -0.58 19.68
C PHE A 172 -14.29 -0.97 19.39
N ARG A 173 -15.26 -0.06 19.56
CA ARG A 173 -16.65 -0.30 19.12
C ARG A 173 -16.77 -0.30 17.60
N TRP A 174 -16.01 0.56 16.93
CA TRP A 174 -15.91 0.60 15.48
C TRP A 174 -15.28 -0.67 14.91
N CYS A 175 -14.18 -1.18 15.52
CA CYS A 175 -13.53 -2.44 15.11
C CYS A 175 -14.43 -3.68 15.27
N LYS A 176 -15.47 -3.63 16.10
CA LYS A 176 -16.45 -4.73 16.19
C LYS A 176 -17.38 -4.81 14.97
N ARG A 177 -17.47 -3.73 14.19
CA ARG A 177 -18.40 -3.57 13.06
C ARG A 177 -17.67 -3.51 11.71
N HIS A 178 -16.37 -3.24 11.72
CA HIS A 178 -15.54 -3.11 10.54
C HIS A 178 -14.32 -4.05 10.67
N PRO A 179 -13.93 -4.77 9.61
CA PRO A 179 -12.65 -5.46 9.58
C PRO A 179 -11.54 -4.46 9.86
N ALA A 180 -10.74 -4.69 10.91
CA ALA A 180 -9.69 -3.78 11.33
C ALA A 180 -8.47 -4.59 11.76
N TYR A 181 -7.29 -4.08 11.43
CA TYR A 181 -6.02 -4.68 11.82
C TYR A 181 -5.58 -4.05 13.13
N VAL A 182 -5.66 -4.82 14.21
CA VAL A 182 -5.48 -4.29 15.58
C VAL A 182 -4.28 -4.87 16.32
N ASP A 183 -3.61 -5.89 15.78
CA ASP A 183 -2.56 -6.62 16.50
C ASP A 183 -1.37 -5.72 16.86
N ALA A 184 -0.85 -4.96 15.89
CA ALA A 184 0.21 -3.99 16.12
C ALA A 184 -0.21 -2.90 17.12
N PHE A 185 -1.46 -2.43 17.03
CA PHE A 185 -2.00 -1.43 17.95
C PHE A 185 -2.11 -1.99 19.38
N GLN A 186 -2.65 -3.19 19.55
CA GLN A 186 -2.76 -3.89 20.83
C GLN A 186 -1.39 -4.17 21.46
N PHE A 187 -0.38 -4.46 20.64
CA PHE A 187 0.99 -4.59 21.13
C PHE A 187 1.47 -3.28 21.77
N VAL A 188 1.23 -2.13 21.12
CA VAL A 188 1.55 -0.81 21.67
C VAL A 188 0.73 -0.50 22.91
N THR A 189 -0.57 -0.79 22.93
CA THR A 189 -1.40 -0.53 24.11
C THR A 189 -0.89 -1.29 25.34
N GLN A 190 -0.51 -2.56 25.16
CA GLN A 190 0.06 -3.40 26.21
C GLN A 190 1.44 -2.91 26.65
N ALA A 191 2.30 -2.49 25.71
CA ALA A 191 3.64 -1.99 26.01
C ALA A 191 3.61 -0.67 26.80
N LEU A 192 2.72 0.25 26.40
CA LEU A 192 2.56 1.57 27.03
C LEU A 192 1.67 1.53 28.29
N GLY A 193 0.82 0.52 28.44
CA GLY A 193 -0.18 0.46 29.51
C GLY A 193 -1.28 1.52 29.38
N SER A 194 -1.47 2.10 28.19
CA SER A 194 -2.45 3.15 27.92
C SER A 194 -2.96 3.10 26.48
N ASP A 195 -4.22 2.72 26.30
CA ASP A 195 -4.88 2.70 25.00
C ASP A 195 -4.94 4.11 24.38
N GLU A 196 -5.19 5.15 25.21
CA GLU A 196 -5.37 6.52 24.73
C GLU A 196 -4.05 7.09 24.22
N LEU A 197 -2.95 6.83 24.93
CA LEU A 197 -1.63 7.24 24.48
C LEU A 197 -1.23 6.48 23.21
N ALA A 198 -1.46 5.18 23.16
CA ALA A 198 -1.23 4.38 21.97
C ALA A 198 -1.98 4.94 20.75
N LEU A 199 -3.26 5.30 20.91
CA LEU A 199 -4.09 5.83 19.81
C LEU A 199 -3.57 7.18 19.29
N ARG A 200 -2.95 8.00 20.16
CA ARG A 200 -2.34 9.27 19.78
C ARG A 200 -1.03 9.08 19.01
N CYS A 201 -0.19 8.14 19.44
CA CYS A 201 1.18 8.02 18.93
C CYS A 201 1.37 6.91 17.89
N PHE A 202 0.39 6.03 17.64
CA PHE A 202 0.55 4.90 16.73
C PHE A 202 0.89 5.31 15.30
N ASN A 203 0.08 6.16 14.66
CA ASN A 203 0.34 6.58 13.27
C ASN A 203 1.67 7.35 13.11
N PRO A 204 2.02 8.31 13.98
CA PRO A 204 3.34 8.97 13.91
C PRO A 204 4.51 7.99 14.14
N LEU A 205 4.34 6.99 15.01
CA LEU A 205 5.33 5.95 15.27
C LEU A 205 5.54 5.04 14.05
N VAL A 206 4.46 4.60 13.42
CA VAL A 206 4.51 3.83 12.16
C VAL A 206 5.18 4.65 11.06
N GLU A 207 4.79 5.92 10.90
CA GLU A 207 5.42 6.79 9.91
C GLU A 207 6.95 6.86 10.10
N ALA A 208 7.40 7.14 11.33
CA ALA A 208 8.82 7.20 11.66
C ALA A 208 9.53 5.85 11.45
N ALA A 209 8.89 4.73 11.81
CA ALA A 209 9.46 3.41 11.60
C ALA A 209 9.77 3.11 10.12
N PHE A 210 8.95 3.63 9.20
CA PHE A 210 9.12 3.49 7.75
C PHE A 210 10.18 4.43 7.15
N HIS A 211 10.80 5.29 7.97
CA HIS A 211 12.09 5.92 7.66
C HIS A 211 13.28 5.00 7.94
N THR A 212 13.07 3.69 8.08
CA THR A 212 14.13 2.70 8.19
C THR A 212 13.97 1.59 7.14
N SER A 213 15.07 0.92 6.78
CA SER A 213 15.05 -0.23 5.88
C SER A 213 14.42 -1.49 6.47
N GLN A 214 14.21 -1.53 7.80
CA GLN A 214 13.56 -2.63 8.51
C GLN A 214 12.46 -2.05 9.42
N PRO A 215 11.25 -1.74 8.88
CA PRO A 215 10.25 -0.98 9.60
C PRO A 215 9.83 -1.57 10.95
N VAL A 216 9.69 -2.90 11.06
CA VAL A 216 9.32 -3.53 12.34
C VAL A 216 10.43 -3.38 13.38
N ARG A 217 11.71 -3.45 12.97
CA ARG A 217 12.83 -3.12 13.86
C ARG A 217 12.82 -1.66 14.26
N GLY A 218 12.70 -0.75 13.30
CA GLY A 218 12.59 0.69 13.57
C GLY A 218 11.45 1.02 14.52
N PHE A 219 10.29 0.38 14.36
CA PHE A 219 9.13 0.53 15.23
C PHE A 219 9.43 0.14 16.68
N VAL A 220 10.08 -1.01 16.88
CA VAL A 220 10.46 -1.49 18.21
C VAL A 220 11.56 -0.63 18.84
N GLU A 221 12.56 -0.19 18.08
CA GLU A 221 13.62 0.72 18.56
C GLU A 221 13.07 2.10 18.94
N LEU A 222 12.02 2.57 18.26
CA LEU A 222 11.35 3.81 18.65
C LEU A 222 10.54 3.63 19.94
N LEU A 223 9.86 2.48 20.12
CA LEU A 223 9.16 2.15 21.37
C LEU A 223 10.13 1.97 22.55
N SER A 224 11.29 1.34 22.32
CA SER A 224 12.32 1.11 23.33
C SER A 224 12.82 2.42 23.93
N ARG A 225 12.89 3.47 23.11
CA ARG A 225 13.26 4.83 23.49
C ARG A 225 12.09 5.61 24.09
N PHE A 226 10.90 5.46 23.53
CA PHE A 226 9.73 6.19 23.96
C PHE A 226 9.27 5.81 25.37
N ILE A 227 9.28 4.52 25.73
CA ILE A 227 8.81 4.07 27.05
C ILE A 227 9.61 4.69 28.21
N PRO A 228 10.96 4.65 28.25
CA PRO A 228 11.74 5.34 29.27
C PRO A 228 11.58 6.85 29.22
N PHE A 229 11.44 7.45 28.03
CA PHE A 229 11.20 8.88 27.89
C PHE A 229 9.93 9.32 28.61
N LEU A 230 8.85 8.53 28.57
CA LEU A 230 7.60 8.81 29.29
C LEU A 230 7.75 8.91 30.81
N GLU A 231 8.80 8.29 31.38
CA GLU A 231 9.07 8.40 32.82
C GLU A 231 9.80 9.70 33.20
N SER A 232 10.46 10.34 32.23
CA SER A 232 11.16 11.59 32.45
C SER A 232 10.21 12.78 32.66
N PRO A 233 10.63 13.85 33.35
CA PRO A 233 9.83 15.07 33.46
C PRO A 233 9.46 15.69 32.12
N ILE A 234 10.37 15.60 31.13
CA ILE A 234 10.15 16.13 29.77
C ILE A 234 9.07 15.30 29.06
N GLY A 235 9.15 13.97 29.13
CA GLY A 235 8.13 13.10 28.52
C GLY A 235 6.76 13.26 29.16
N LYS A 236 6.70 13.38 30.50
CA LYS A 236 5.46 13.69 31.23
C LYS A 236 4.86 15.02 30.79
N ALA A 237 5.70 16.04 30.61
CA ALA A 237 5.25 17.33 30.09
C ALA A 237 4.81 17.26 28.62
N PHE A 238 5.48 16.45 27.78
CA PHE A 238 5.15 16.25 26.38
C PHE A 238 3.76 15.64 26.19
N ILE A 239 3.47 14.51 26.88
CA ILE A 239 2.17 13.84 26.74
C ILE A 239 1.00 14.63 27.31
N ALA A 240 1.27 15.55 28.25
CA ALA A 240 0.28 16.45 28.84
C ALA A 240 -0.11 17.62 27.91
N GLN A 241 0.59 17.80 26.78
CA GLN A 241 0.26 18.84 25.80
C GLN A 241 -1.06 18.51 25.09
N ASN A 242 -1.80 19.57 24.72
CA ASN A 242 -2.94 19.45 23.82
C ASN A 242 -2.47 19.07 22.41
N GLU A 243 -3.28 18.29 21.72
CA GLU A 243 -3.04 17.93 20.32
C GLU A 243 -3.47 19.06 19.36
N PRO A 244 -2.85 19.18 18.16
CA PRO A 244 -1.74 18.36 17.68
C PRO A 244 -0.41 18.72 18.35
N CYS A 245 0.33 17.72 18.81
CA CYS A 245 1.67 17.90 19.35
C CYS A 245 2.74 17.41 18.36
N ARG A 246 4.00 17.63 18.71
CA ARG A 246 5.15 17.47 17.81
C ARG A 246 5.63 16.02 17.71
N TRP A 247 4.70 15.06 17.55
CA TRP A 247 5.02 13.63 17.46
C TRP A 247 6.07 13.31 16.40
N SER A 248 5.92 13.89 15.20
CA SER A 248 6.85 13.68 14.10
C SER A 248 8.28 14.13 14.45
N PHE A 249 8.42 15.30 15.09
CA PHE A 249 9.73 15.78 15.56
C PHE A 249 10.31 14.89 16.65
N LEU A 250 9.50 14.44 17.62
CA LEU A 250 9.95 13.56 18.69
C LEU A 250 10.50 12.24 18.13
N PHE A 251 9.76 11.59 17.22
CA PHE A 251 10.22 10.33 16.66
C PHE A 251 11.37 10.50 15.66
N GLN A 252 11.46 11.63 14.96
CA GLN A 252 12.65 11.96 14.17
C GLN A 252 13.90 12.15 15.04
N ASP A 253 13.76 12.78 16.20
CA ASP A 253 14.83 12.93 17.18
C ASP A 253 15.31 11.55 17.66
N PHE A 254 14.37 10.67 18.04
CA PHE A 254 14.71 9.29 18.42
C PHE A 254 15.36 8.49 17.29
N LEU A 255 14.88 8.63 16.05
CA LEU A 255 15.52 8.01 14.87
C LEU A 255 16.96 8.46 14.73
N SER A 256 17.27 9.73 15.01
CA SER A 256 18.63 10.27 14.89
C SER A 256 19.61 9.68 15.91
N GLU A 257 19.09 9.14 17.01
CA GLU A 257 19.88 8.50 18.06
C GLU A 257 20.04 6.98 17.87
N ILE A 258 19.29 6.36 16.97
CA ILE A 258 19.40 4.92 16.70
C ILE A 258 20.77 4.62 16.06
N GLU A 259 21.44 3.59 16.57
CA GLU A 259 22.65 3.06 15.93
C GLU A 259 22.25 2.19 14.73
N PHE A 260 22.64 2.63 13.54
CA PHE A 260 22.39 1.93 12.28
C PHE A 260 23.59 1.09 11.86
N GLU A 261 23.32 -0.05 11.23
CA GLU A 261 24.33 -0.99 10.73
C GLU A 261 25.01 -0.48 9.45
N ALA A 262 24.35 0.45 8.75
CA ALA A 262 24.87 1.06 7.54
C ALA A 262 24.56 2.56 7.46
N LYS A 263 25.29 3.27 6.59
CA LYS A 263 25.06 4.70 6.35
C LYS A 263 23.63 4.95 5.85
N PRO A 264 23.06 6.15 6.06
CA PRO A 264 21.75 6.50 5.52
C PRO A 264 21.64 6.19 4.03
N ASN A 265 20.50 5.64 3.61
CA ASN A 265 20.16 5.30 2.23
C ASN A 265 21.09 4.24 1.58
N SER A 266 21.79 3.41 2.37
CA SER A 266 22.75 2.40 1.87
C SER A 266 22.12 1.19 1.18
N ILE A 267 20.80 1.02 1.21
CA ILE A 267 20.11 -0.10 0.55
C ILE A 267 20.06 0.00 -0.99
N ARG A 268 20.90 0.83 -1.60
CA ARG A 268 21.02 0.90 -3.05
C ARG A 268 21.58 -0.44 -3.57
N GLY A 269 20.69 -1.38 -3.92
CA GLY A 269 20.99 -2.60 -4.68
C GLY A 269 21.45 -3.81 -3.90
N VAL A 270 21.25 -3.85 -2.58
CA VAL A 270 21.61 -5.04 -1.80
C VAL A 270 20.47 -6.06 -1.89
N TYR A 271 20.76 -7.20 -2.51
CA TYR A 271 19.84 -8.31 -2.75
C TYR A 271 19.78 -9.33 -1.61
N LEU A 272 20.67 -9.25 -0.60
CA LEU A 272 20.95 -10.39 0.28
C LEU A 272 20.92 -10.09 1.78
N GLU A 273 21.24 -8.87 2.22
CA GLU A 273 21.44 -8.59 3.66
C GLU A 273 20.53 -7.49 4.24
N MET A 274 19.93 -6.63 3.38
CA MET A 274 19.09 -5.48 3.79
C MET A 274 19.50 -4.86 5.15
N PRO A 275 20.69 -4.22 5.22
CA PRO A 275 21.21 -3.73 6.49
C PRO A 275 20.26 -2.72 7.12
N PHE A 276 20.20 -2.67 8.44
CA PHE A 276 19.38 -1.69 9.13
C PHE A 276 19.97 -0.28 8.96
N CYS A 277 19.28 0.59 8.22
CA CYS A 277 19.71 1.96 7.96
C CYS A 277 18.54 2.94 7.91
N LEU A 278 18.86 4.21 8.12
CA LEU A 278 17.93 5.32 7.90
C LEU A 278 17.60 5.46 6.41
N MET A 279 16.35 5.76 6.10
CA MET A 279 15.82 6.03 4.77
C MET A 279 15.20 7.43 4.73
N GLU A 280 15.75 8.28 3.86
CA GLU A 280 15.31 9.65 3.68
C GLU A 280 14.47 9.78 2.43
N ARG A 281 13.22 10.22 2.59
CA ARG A 281 12.26 10.36 1.49
C ARG A 281 12.83 11.15 0.32
N ASP A 282 13.36 12.34 0.59
CA ASP A 282 13.84 13.26 -0.44
C ASP A 282 15.02 12.69 -1.23
N THR A 283 15.79 11.77 -0.64
CA THR A 283 16.85 11.04 -1.33
C THR A 283 16.29 9.96 -2.26
N TRP A 284 15.25 9.23 -1.84
CA TRP A 284 14.66 8.14 -2.61
C TRP A 284 13.79 8.61 -3.77
N ILE A 285 13.01 9.68 -3.59
CA ILE A 285 12.16 10.22 -4.68
C ILE A 285 12.98 10.86 -5.80
N GLU A 286 14.24 11.24 -5.53
CA GLU A 286 15.18 11.78 -6.51
C GLU A 286 16.29 10.77 -6.90
N ALA A 287 16.20 9.52 -6.46
CA ALA A 287 17.23 8.53 -6.72
C ALA A 287 17.32 8.16 -8.21
N SER A 288 18.55 8.01 -8.69
CA SER A 288 18.88 7.38 -9.96
C SER A 288 19.72 6.13 -9.73
N TRP A 289 19.67 5.19 -10.67
CA TRP A 289 20.28 3.87 -10.65
C TRP A 289 21.06 3.59 -11.94
N ASP A 290 22.38 3.42 -11.88
CA ASP A 290 23.26 3.13 -13.03
C ASP A 290 23.06 4.09 -14.23
N GLY A 291 22.84 5.39 -13.95
CA GLY A 291 22.56 6.38 -14.98
C GLY A 291 21.15 6.29 -15.59
N ALA A 292 20.33 5.35 -15.14
CA ALA A 292 18.91 5.25 -15.44
C ALA A 292 18.06 5.65 -14.23
N ASP A 293 16.91 6.21 -14.51
CA ASP A 293 15.97 6.72 -13.53
C ASP A 293 15.38 5.58 -12.66
N PHE A 294 15.56 5.62 -11.32
CA PHE A 294 14.95 4.65 -10.37
C PHE A 294 13.50 5.09 -10.07
N LEU A 295 12.67 5.04 -11.10
CA LEU A 295 11.33 5.65 -11.06
C LEU A 295 10.25 4.59 -11.18
N HIS A 296 9.25 4.70 -10.32
CA HIS A 296 7.97 4.08 -10.54
C HIS A 296 7.11 5.04 -11.39
N PRO A 297 6.59 4.60 -12.55
CA PRO A 297 6.00 5.49 -13.55
C PRO A 297 4.83 6.32 -13.02
N TYR A 298 4.12 5.81 -12.01
CA TYR A 298 2.95 6.48 -11.44
C TYR A 298 3.17 7.05 -10.04
N LEU A 299 4.13 6.53 -9.27
CA LEU A 299 4.31 6.97 -7.88
C LEU A 299 5.30 8.12 -7.83
N THR A 300 6.42 8.04 -8.57
CA THR A 300 7.49 9.02 -8.42
C THR A 300 7.06 10.44 -8.79
N PRO A 301 6.32 10.69 -9.89
CA PRO A 301 5.81 12.04 -10.17
C PRO A 301 4.91 12.60 -9.05
N ASN A 302 4.06 11.75 -8.48
CA ASN A 302 3.13 12.13 -7.41
C ASN A 302 3.82 12.31 -6.06
N ALA A 303 4.79 11.47 -5.73
CA ALA A 303 5.61 11.58 -4.51
C ALA A 303 6.46 12.87 -4.53
N ARG A 304 7.06 13.19 -5.68
CA ARG A 304 7.76 14.48 -5.89
C ARG A 304 6.83 15.67 -5.74
N THR A 305 5.63 15.59 -6.31
CA THR A 305 4.62 16.65 -6.20
C THR A 305 4.17 16.82 -4.76
N TRP A 306 3.92 15.73 -4.03
CA TRP A 306 3.61 15.77 -2.60
C TRP A 306 4.73 16.42 -1.80
N SER A 307 5.99 15.98 -1.98
CA SER A 307 7.13 16.57 -1.25
C SER A 307 7.28 18.07 -1.51
N LYS A 308 7.03 18.53 -2.75
CA LYS A 308 7.02 19.96 -3.09
C LYS A 308 5.90 20.72 -2.38
N LEU A 309 4.68 20.19 -2.35
CA LEU A 309 3.54 20.83 -1.68
C LEU A 309 3.74 20.87 -0.16
N GLU A 310 4.23 19.78 0.45
CA GLU A 310 4.48 19.72 1.89
C GLU A 310 5.57 20.71 2.35
N LYS A 311 6.55 21.03 1.49
CA LYS A 311 7.52 22.11 1.76
C LYS A 311 6.88 23.50 1.80
N GLN A 312 5.76 23.69 1.10
CA GLN A 312 5.01 24.94 1.07
C GLN A 312 3.96 25.00 2.19
N ASP A 313 3.32 23.87 2.47
CA ASP A 313 2.37 23.68 3.56
C ASP A 313 2.75 22.45 4.41
N PRO A 314 3.52 22.65 5.50
CA PRO A 314 3.90 21.55 6.40
C PRO A 314 2.72 20.82 7.05
N LEU A 315 1.51 21.39 7.06
CA LEU A 315 0.32 20.72 7.61
C LEU A 315 -0.11 19.51 6.78
N LEU A 316 0.31 19.42 5.52
CA LEU A 316 0.09 18.22 4.69
C LEU A 316 0.75 16.96 5.29
N SER A 317 1.79 17.12 6.11
CA SER A 317 2.42 16.01 6.84
C SER A 317 1.48 15.33 7.85
N LEU A 318 0.52 16.10 8.39
CA LEU A 318 -0.41 15.63 9.41
C LEU A 318 -1.48 14.70 8.83
N VAL A 319 -1.70 14.70 7.51
CA VAL A 319 -2.71 13.84 6.86
C VAL A 319 -2.39 12.35 7.04
N LEU A 320 -1.11 11.97 7.21
CA LEU A 320 -0.72 10.59 7.54
C LEU A 320 -0.44 10.36 9.03
N SER A 321 0.15 11.31 9.74
CA SER A 321 0.54 11.09 11.14
C SER A 321 -0.57 11.43 12.14
N GLN A 322 -1.41 12.43 11.85
CA GLN A 322 -2.27 13.10 12.83
C GLN A 322 -3.55 13.60 12.17
N LEU A 323 -4.24 12.72 11.43
CA LEU A 323 -5.37 13.06 10.57
C LEU A 323 -6.49 13.90 11.25
N PRO A 324 -6.91 13.64 12.51
CA PRO A 324 -7.94 14.43 13.20
C PRO A 324 -7.58 15.91 13.39
N TRP A 325 -6.29 16.23 13.28
CA TRP A 325 -5.73 17.57 13.47
C TRP A 325 -5.16 18.15 12.17
N SER A 326 -5.26 17.43 11.05
CA SER A 326 -5.04 18.01 9.74
C SER A 326 -6.14 19.02 9.42
N SER A 327 -5.80 20.11 8.72
CA SER A 327 -6.82 21.07 8.28
C SER A 327 -7.67 20.42 7.18
N GLN A 328 -8.96 20.79 7.11
CA GLN A 328 -9.82 20.33 6.01
C GLN A 328 -9.20 20.67 4.65
N THR A 329 -8.58 21.85 4.52
CA THR A 329 -7.86 22.27 3.31
C THR A 329 -6.71 21.32 2.96
N ALA A 330 -5.92 20.87 3.94
CA ALA A 330 -4.83 19.93 3.71
C ALA A 330 -5.37 18.56 3.28
N PHE A 331 -6.40 18.06 3.97
CA PHE A 331 -7.09 16.81 3.61
C PHE A 331 -7.67 16.87 2.18
N ASP A 332 -8.42 17.93 1.86
CA ASP A 332 -9.01 18.15 0.55
C ASP A 332 -7.93 18.29 -0.53
N THR A 333 -6.81 18.93 -0.21
CA THR A 333 -5.65 19.01 -1.12
C THR A 333 -5.13 17.61 -1.42
N CYS A 334 -4.98 16.76 -0.41
CA CYS A 334 -4.52 15.39 -0.61
C CYS A 334 -5.51 14.55 -1.44
N VAL A 335 -6.79 14.57 -1.09
CA VAL A 335 -7.86 13.86 -1.80
C VAL A 335 -7.96 14.32 -3.27
N ASN A 336 -7.82 15.61 -3.53
CA ASN A 336 -8.00 16.15 -4.88
C ASN A 336 -6.77 16.00 -5.77
N ASN A 337 -5.56 15.94 -5.21
CA ASN A 337 -4.33 15.91 -6.02
C ASN A 337 -3.68 14.53 -6.06
N PHE A 338 -3.90 13.69 -5.05
CA PHE A 338 -3.18 12.42 -4.90
C PHE A 338 -4.15 11.26 -4.84
N TYR A 339 -4.54 10.78 -6.03
CA TYR A 339 -5.38 9.60 -6.21
C TYR A 339 -4.61 8.48 -6.90
N PRO A 340 -4.92 7.20 -6.62
CA PRO A 340 -4.31 6.08 -7.34
C PRO A 340 -4.42 6.28 -8.85
N PRO A 341 -3.34 6.01 -9.61
CA PRO A 341 -3.33 6.19 -11.06
C PRO A 341 -4.36 5.29 -11.75
N LEU A 342 -4.70 4.16 -11.14
CA LEU A 342 -5.62 3.17 -11.67
C LEU A 342 -6.47 2.57 -10.55
N THR A 343 -7.74 2.34 -10.86
CA THR A 343 -8.67 1.54 -10.10
C THR A 343 -9.31 0.51 -11.02
N LEU A 344 -9.22 -0.76 -10.62
CA LEU A 344 -9.88 -1.89 -11.24
C LEU A 344 -11.13 -2.23 -10.42
N LEU A 345 -12.30 -1.87 -10.93
CA LEU A 345 -13.59 -2.17 -10.31
C LEU A 345 -14.20 -3.42 -10.94
N HIS A 346 -14.15 -4.52 -10.22
CA HIS A 346 -14.78 -5.77 -10.61
C HIS A 346 -16.19 -5.84 -10.04
N LEU A 347 -17.19 -5.85 -10.92
CA LEU A 347 -18.59 -6.03 -10.58
C LEU A 347 -18.95 -7.49 -10.86
N ALA A 348 -19.31 -8.24 -9.83
CA ALA A 348 -20.04 -9.47 -10.05
C ALA A 348 -21.46 -9.08 -10.51
N ALA A 349 -21.96 -9.63 -11.63
CA ALA A 349 -23.34 -9.39 -12.07
C ALA A 349 -24.18 -10.66 -11.86
N THR A 350 -25.46 -10.47 -11.53
CA THR A 350 -26.41 -11.57 -11.27
C THR A 350 -26.70 -12.44 -12.49
N ASP A 351 -26.40 -11.98 -13.71
CA ASP A 351 -26.55 -12.75 -14.95
C ASP A 351 -25.33 -13.66 -15.25
N GLY A 352 -24.37 -13.75 -14.32
CA GLY A 352 -23.14 -14.52 -14.48
C GLY A 352 -22.07 -13.84 -15.33
N LYS A 353 -22.30 -12.59 -15.78
CA LYS A 353 -21.29 -11.81 -16.53
C LYS A 353 -20.61 -10.81 -15.61
N ASN A 354 -19.50 -11.22 -15.02
CA ASN A 354 -18.69 -10.26 -14.28
C ASN A 354 -18.20 -9.15 -15.22
N ARG A 355 -18.32 -7.90 -14.78
CA ARG A 355 -17.82 -6.73 -15.47
C ARG A 355 -16.56 -6.26 -14.79
N LEU A 356 -15.59 -5.81 -15.57
CA LEU A 356 -14.42 -5.12 -15.06
C LEU A 356 -14.41 -3.72 -15.65
N ILE A 357 -14.47 -2.73 -14.78
CA ILE A 357 -14.37 -1.32 -15.12
C ILE A 357 -12.98 -0.87 -14.71
N VAL A 358 -12.27 -0.29 -15.67
CA VAL A 358 -10.97 0.33 -15.45
C VAL A 358 -11.20 1.84 -15.40
N THR A 359 -10.80 2.48 -14.31
CA THR A 359 -10.90 3.92 -14.12
C THR A 359 -9.63 4.44 -13.49
N GLY A 360 -9.33 5.73 -13.63
CA GLY A 360 -7.98 6.22 -13.37
C GLY A 360 -7.11 6.04 -14.61
N GLY A 361 -6.29 7.06 -14.87
CA GLY A 361 -5.98 7.52 -16.20
C GLY A 361 -6.24 9.00 -16.12
N GLU A 362 -5.14 9.74 -15.99
CA GLU A 362 -5.01 11.18 -15.87
C GLU A 362 -6.32 12.00 -15.76
N ARG A 363 -6.42 12.81 -14.71
CA ARG A 363 -7.11 14.10 -14.78
C ARG A 363 -6.41 15.05 -15.79
N GLN A 364 -5.89 14.55 -16.91
CA GLN A 364 -5.51 15.34 -18.07
C GLN A 364 -6.76 15.51 -18.93
N LYS A 365 -6.95 16.73 -19.39
CA LYS A 365 -8.14 17.24 -20.07
C LYS A 365 -8.33 16.67 -21.50
N ASP A 366 -7.80 15.49 -21.80
CA ASP A 366 -7.78 14.94 -23.15
C ASP A 366 -8.48 13.56 -23.23
N PRO A 367 -9.70 13.49 -23.78
CA PRO A 367 -10.44 12.26 -24.02
C PRO A 367 -9.75 11.26 -24.97
N ALA A 368 -8.63 11.64 -25.61
CA ALA A 368 -7.86 10.76 -26.50
C ALA A 368 -6.93 9.77 -25.75
N LEU A 369 -6.73 9.94 -24.44
CA LEU A 369 -5.90 9.07 -23.60
C LEU A 369 -6.79 8.17 -22.72
N ASP A 370 -7.53 7.26 -23.34
CA ASP A 370 -8.04 6.11 -22.59
C ASP A 370 -6.81 5.34 -22.03
N PRO A 371 -6.72 5.13 -20.72
CA PRO A 371 -5.57 4.48 -20.07
C PRO A 371 -5.29 3.07 -20.65
N LEU A 372 -6.32 2.36 -21.14
CA LEU A 372 -6.16 1.12 -21.91
C LEU A 372 -5.80 1.37 -23.38
N ALA A 373 -6.28 2.47 -23.98
CA ALA A 373 -5.92 2.88 -25.34
C ALA A 373 -4.48 3.37 -25.48
N SER A 374 -3.86 3.84 -24.39
CA SER A 374 -2.44 4.22 -24.37
C SER A 374 -1.48 3.05 -24.62
N GLY A 375 -1.97 1.80 -24.59
CA GLY A 375 -1.20 0.56 -24.80
C GLY A 375 -0.24 0.21 -23.65
N ASN A 376 0.46 1.21 -23.12
CA ASN A 376 1.54 1.09 -22.14
C ASN A 376 1.08 0.50 -20.80
N LEU A 377 -0.09 0.93 -20.28
CA LEU A 377 -0.62 0.39 -19.03
C LEU A 377 -1.08 -1.07 -19.19
N LEU A 378 -1.74 -1.38 -20.30
CA LEU A 378 -2.16 -2.75 -20.60
C LEU A 378 -0.95 -3.67 -20.75
N TRP A 379 0.11 -3.20 -21.40
CA TRP A 379 1.38 -3.91 -21.51
C TRP A 379 2.01 -4.15 -20.14
N LEU A 380 2.00 -3.13 -19.28
CA LEU A 380 2.53 -3.24 -17.93
C LEU A 380 1.77 -4.30 -17.10
N LEU A 381 0.44 -4.24 -17.06
CA LEU A 381 -0.38 -5.22 -16.32
C LEU A 381 -0.23 -6.64 -16.88
N THR A 382 -0.05 -6.75 -18.20
CA THR A 382 0.24 -8.04 -18.87
C THR A 382 1.59 -8.59 -18.44
N ALA A 383 2.64 -7.77 -18.49
CA ALA A 383 3.99 -8.16 -18.06
C ALA A 383 4.01 -8.57 -16.57
N PHE A 384 3.33 -7.81 -15.72
CA PHE A 384 3.16 -8.13 -14.31
C PHE A 384 2.45 -9.47 -14.10
N SER A 385 1.38 -9.74 -14.85
CA SER A 385 0.64 -11.01 -14.73
C SER A 385 1.53 -12.22 -15.05
N VAL A 386 2.31 -12.14 -16.13
CA VAL A 386 3.26 -13.19 -16.53
C VAL A 386 4.30 -13.44 -15.44
N VAL A 387 4.97 -12.39 -14.97
CA VAL A 387 6.07 -12.53 -14.01
C VAL A 387 5.59 -13.01 -12.66
N ARG A 388 4.55 -12.40 -12.10
CA ARG A 388 4.06 -12.74 -10.76
C ARG A 388 3.54 -14.16 -10.68
N ARG A 389 2.85 -14.65 -11.71
CA ARG A 389 2.50 -16.07 -11.77
C ARG A 389 3.80 -16.89 -11.78
N ALA A 390 4.69 -16.64 -12.73
CA ALA A 390 5.86 -17.49 -12.94
C ALA A 390 6.74 -17.62 -11.70
N THR A 391 6.83 -16.56 -10.88
CA THR A 391 7.72 -16.54 -9.71
C THR A 391 7.02 -16.62 -8.35
N GLY A 392 5.70 -16.45 -8.31
CA GLY A 392 4.92 -16.34 -7.07
C GLY A 392 5.11 -15.01 -6.32
N SER A 393 5.98 -14.12 -6.80
CA SER A 393 6.28 -12.85 -6.11
C SER A 393 5.11 -11.88 -6.24
N HIS A 394 4.65 -11.30 -5.11
CA HIS A 394 3.51 -10.36 -5.07
C HIS A 394 2.25 -10.90 -5.76
N PHE A 395 2.10 -12.22 -5.78
CA PHE A 395 0.96 -12.91 -6.36
C PHE A 395 -0.03 -13.26 -5.24
N ASP A 396 -1.22 -12.68 -5.31
CA ASP A 396 -2.36 -13.13 -4.50
C ASP A 396 -3.16 -14.16 -5.31
N PRO A 397 -3.18 -15.45 -4.92
CA PRO A 397 -3.99 -16.48 -5.58
C PRO A 397 -5.50 -16.22 -5.53
N GLY A 398 -5.96 -15.47 -4.52
CA GLY A 398 -7.37 -15.06 -4.36
C GLY A 398 -7.75 -13.87 -5.25
N LEU A 399 -6.76 -13.14 -5.74
CA LEU A 399 -6.94 -12.06 -6.71
C LEU A 399 -7.06 -12.64 -8.12
N ARG A 400 -8.26 -12.51 -8.67
CA ARG A 400 -8.68 -13.07 -9.94
C ARG A 400 -9.70 -12.13 -10.56
N LEU A 401 -9.32 -11.53 -11.68
CA LEU A 401 -10.22 -10.68 -12.45
C LEU A 401 -11.05 -11.49 -13.43
N CYS A 402 -10.45 -12.50 -14.07
CA CYS A 402 -11.13 -13.36 -15.04
C CYS A 402 -12.20 -14.27 -14.39
N HIS A 403 -13.36 -14.38 -15.04
CA HIS A 403 -14.49 -15.20 -14.59
C HIS A 403 -14.70 -16.49 -15.41
N HIS A 404 -13.95 -16.69 -16.49
CA HIS A 404 -14.14 -17.83 -17.40
C HIS A 404 -13.52 -19.12 -16.84
N SER A 405 -14.23 -19.84 -15.97
CA SER A 405 -13.76 -21.10 -15.36
C SER A 405 -13.38 -22.19 -16.38
N ASN A 406 -13.99 -22.17 -17.57
CA ASN A 406 -13.74 -23.13 -18.63
C ASN A 406 -12.49 -22.80 -19.48
N CYS A 407 -11.84 -21.65 -19.23
CA CYS A 407 -10.60 -21.29 -19.90
C CYS A 407 -9.45 -22.18 -19.38
N PRO A 408 -8.62 -22.79 -20.25
CA PRO A 408 -7.47 -23.61 -19.81
C PRO A 408 -6.48 -22.87 -18.92
N ARG A 409 -6.44 -21.53 -19.01
CA ARG A 409 -5.56 -20.67 -18.22
C ARG A 409 -6.17 -20.20 -16.90
N TYR A 410 -7.42 -20.56 -16.64
CA TYR A 410 -8.15 -20.14 -15.45
C TYR A 410 -7.52 -20.73 -14.20
N GLU A 411 -7.34 -22.06 -14.13
CA GLU A 411 -6.84 -22.73 -12.92
C GLU A 411 -5.50 -22.13 -12.45
N GLY A 412 -4.55 -21.94 -13.37
CA GLY A 412 -3.25 -21.34 -13.08
C GLY A 412 -3.24 -19.81 -12.87
N ASN A 413 -4.39 -19.13 -12.96
CA ASN A 413 -4.56 -17.68 -12.76
C ASN A 413 -3.54 -16.80 -13.52
N TYR A 414 -3.19 -17.19 -14.75
CA TYR A 414 -2.10 -16.57 -15.53
C TYR A 414 -2.34 -15.09 -15.92
N CYS A 415 -3.59 -14.64 -15.87
CA CYS A 415 -4.02 -13.30 -16.27
C CYS A 415 -4.56 -12.50 -15.07
N ASN A 416 -4.00 -12.73 -13.88
CA ASN A 416 -4.52 -12.24 -12.60
C ASN A 416 -4.77 -10.72 -12.54
N LEU A 417 -3.98 -9.91 -13.25
CA LEU A 417 -4.13 -8.45 -13.32
C LEU A 417 -4.58 -7.96 -14.70
N TYR A 418 -4.83 -8.85 -15.66
CA TYR A 418 -5.21 -8.47 -17.02
C TYR A 418 -6.65 -7.96 -17.05
N PRO A 419 -6.88 -6.70 -17.47
CA PRO A 419 -8.19 -6.08 -17.29
C PRO A 419 -9.15 -6.28 -18.47
N VAL A 420 -8.71 -6.84 -19.59
CA VAL A 420 -9.55 -6.99 -20.79
C VAL A 420 -10.18 -8.39 -20.81
N ILE A 421 -11.37 -8.51 -20.22
CA ILE A 421 -12.09 -9.78 -20.12
C ILE A 421 -13.18 -9.83 -21.20
N PRO A 422 -13.02 -10.65 -22.26
CA PRO A 422 -14.02 -10.76 -23.32
C PRO A 422 -15.27 -11.52 -22.87
N ALA A 423 -16.34 -11.45 -23.67
CA ALA A 423 -17.55 -12.24 -23.44
C ALA A 423 -17.33 -13.76 -23.61
N ARG A 424 -16.39 -14.17 -24.46
CA ARG A 424 -15.98 -15.57 -24.63
C ARG A 424 -14.47 -15.66 -24.43
N TRP A 425 -14.02 -16.66 -23.67
CA TRP A 425 -12.58 -16.78 -23.38
C TRP A 425 -11.72 -17.04 -24.61
N GLN A 426 -12.29 -17.60 -25.68
CA GLN A 426 -11.60 -17.82 -26.96
C GLN A 426 -11.18 -16.51 -27.63
N ASP A 427 -11.89 -15.42 -27.34
CA ASP A 427 -11.60 -14.09 -27.87
C ASP A 427 -10.61 -13.32 -26.96
N CYS A 428 -9.98 -14.00 -25.99
CA CYS A 428 -9.08 -13.36 -25.04
C CYS A 428 -7.73 -13.05 -25.70
N GLY A 429 -7.44 -11.76 -25.86
CA GLY A 429 -6.19 -11.26 -26.42
C GLY A 429 -4.98 -11.28 -25.49
N PHE A 430 -5.07 -11.89 -24.29
CA PHE A 430 -3.92 -11.93 -23.36
C PHE A 430 -2.68 -12.59 -23.97
N PRO A 431 -2.74 -13.78 -24.59
CA PRO A 431 -1.57 -14.41 -25.22
C PRO A 431 -0.99 -13.56 -26.36
N ASP A 432 -1.86 -13.02 -27.21
CA ASP A 432 -1.44 -12.17 -28.34
C ASP A 432 -0.77 -10.90 -27.83
N ARG A 433 -1.26 -10.33 -26.71
CA ARG A 433 -0.66 -9.15 -26.09
C ARG A 433 0.72 -9.46 -25.50
N VAL A 434 0.92 -10.63 -24.92
CA VAL A 434 2.25 -11.07 -24.48
C VAL A 434 3.21 -11.11 -25.67
N GLN A 435 2.77 -11.69 -26.79
CA GLN A 435 3.59 -11.76 -28.01
C GLN A 435 3.87 -10.39 -28.62
N GLU A 436 2.88 -9.49 -28.67
CA GLU A 436 3.05 -8.13 -29.17
C GLU A 436 4.11 -7.35 -28.38
N ILE A 437 4.12 -7.48 -27.05
CA ILE A 437 5.15 -6.84 -26.21
C ILE A 437 6.53 -7.41 -26.53
N ILE A 438 6.65 -8.75 -26.69
CA ILE A 438 7.91 -9.40 -27.09
C ILE A 438 8.39 -8.85 -28.42
N ASP A 439 7.51 -8.75 -29.41
CA ASP A 439 7.85 -8.31 -30.76
C ASP A 439 8.33 -6.86 -30.73
N VAL A 440 7.59 -5.94 -30.11
CA VAL A 440 7.96 -4.52 -30.05
C VAL A 440 9.31 -4.31 -29.33
N LEU A 441 9.51 -4.98 -28.20
CA LEU A 441 10.75 -4.83 -27.42
C LEU A 441 11.95 -5.52 -28.09
N SER A 442 11.73 -6.54 -28.91
CA SER A 442 12.78 -7.22 -29.67
C SER A 442 13.27 -6.40 -30.88
N HIS A 443 12.40 -5.56 -31.45
CA HIS A 443 12.72 -4.70 -32.60
C HIS A 443 13.25 -3.30 -32.22
N SER A 444 13.18 -2.93 -30.94
CA SER A 444 13.65 -1.62 -30.42
C SER A 444 15.17 -1.58 -30.13
N LYS A 445 15.98 -2.36 -30.86
CA LYS A 445 17.44 -2.44 -30.68
C LYS A 445 18.21 -1.33 -31.38
#